data_AF-A0A3M1SCU6-F1
#
_entry.id   AF-A0A3M1SCU6-F1
#
_cell.length_a   1.000
_cell.length_b   1.000
_cell.length_c   1.000
_cell.angle_alpha   90.00
_cell.angle_beta   90.00
_cell.angle_gamma   90.00
#
_symmetry.space_group_name_H-M   'P 1'
#
loop_
_entity.id
_entity.type
_entity.pdbx_description
1 polymer ?
#
loop_
_entity_poly.entity_id
_entity_poly.type
_entity_poly.pdbx_seq_one_letter_code
_entity_poly.pdbx_strand_id
1 'polypeptide(L)' 'MYCYDCVRALRQFLGRIEGVESIDVADGMVKVVYSEALIGREELLRLVTDTVNKLGYKVIEQ' A
#
# COMPACT_ATOMS: atom_id res chain seq x y z
N MET A 1 13.52 -11.97 -2.32
CA MET A 1 13.19 -12.15 -0.88
C MET A 1 12.49 -10.87 -0.42
N TYR A 2 11.17 -10.89 -0.29
CA TYR A 2 10.45 -9.79 0.35
C TYR A 2 10.84 -9.82 1.82
N CYS A 3 11.52 -8.78 2.31
CA CYS A 3 11.83 -8.68 3.72
C CYS A 3 10.49 -8.58 4.48
N TYR A 4 10.23 -9.52 5.38
CA TYR A 4 9.02 -9.54 6.20
C TYR A 4 8.79 -8.20 6.91
N ASP A 5 9.87 -7.54 7.33
CA ASP A 5 9.84 -6.20 7.91
C ASP A 5 9.41 -5.11 6.93
N CYS A 6 9.78 -5.19 5.65
CA CYS A 6 9.32 -4.25 4.64
C CYS A 6 7.80 -4.37 4.39
N VAL A 7 7.30 -5.60 4.32
CA VAL A 7 5.86 -5.87 4.17
C VAL A 7 5.09 -5.40 5.40
N ARG A 8 5.64 -5.63 6.59
CA ARG A 8 5.04 -5.21 7.86
C ARG A 8 5.00 -3.69 8.00
N ALA A 9 6.08 -2.99 7.65
CA ALA A 9 6.13 -1.53 7.64
C ALA A 9 5.12 -0.94 6.66
N LEU A 10 5.01 -1.53 5.46
CA LEU A 10 4.03 -1.13 4.46
C LEU A 10 2.60 -1.30 4.98
N ARG A 11 2.26 -2.47 5.55
CA ARG A 11 0.92 -2.71 6.14
C ARG A 11 0.59 -1.70 7.23
N GLN A 12 1.53 -1.38 8.11
CA GLN A 12 1.31 -0.37 9.15
C GLN A 12 1.08 1.03 8.58
N PHE A 13 1.80 1.40 7.52
CA PHE A 13 1.66 2.71 6.91
C PHE A 13 0.34 2.84 6.16
N LEU A 14 0.05 1.89 5.28
CA LEU A 14 -1.19 1.84 4.50
C LEU A 14 -2.41 1.74 5.41
N GLY A 15 -2.32 1.02 6.54
CA GLY A 15 -3.44 0.87 7.48
C GLY A 15 -3.74 2.13 8.27
N ARG A 16 -2.89 3.17 8.19
CA ARG A 16 -3.13 4.49 8.77
C ARG A 16 -3.73 5.48 7.76
N ILE A 17 -3.81 5.11 6.48
CA ILE A 17 -4.40 5.97 5.46
C ILE A 17 -5.92 5.95 5.65
N GLU A 18 -6.49 7.14 5.83
CA GLU A 18 -7.94 7.30 5.93
C GLU A 18 -8.59 6.83 4.61
N GLY A 19 -9.60 5.97 4.73
CA GLY A 19 -10.25 5.34 3.58
C GLY A 19 -9.68 3.96 3.19
N VAL A 20 -8.57 3.50 3.78
CA VAL A 20 -8.13 2.11 3.63
C VAL A 20 -8.92 1.20 4.57
N GLU A 21 -9.62 0.22 4.01
CA GLU A 21 -10.47 -0.71 4.75
C GLU A 21 -9.73 -1.99 5.13
N SER A 22 -8.87 -2.51 4.24
CA SER A 22 -8.14 -3.76 4.48
C SER A 22 -6.90 -3.89 3.60
N ILE A 23 -5.89 -4.60 4.11
CA ILE A 23 -4.62 -4.82 3.41
C ILE A 23 -4.25 -6.30 3.49
N ASP A 24 -4.20 -6.94 2.34
CA ASP A 24 -3.77 -8.32 2.15
C ASP A 24 -2.41 -8.37 1.48
N VAL A 25 -1.58 -9.34 1.88
CA VAL A 25 -0.29 -9.57 1.21
C VAL A 25 -0.17 -11.04 0.93
N ALA A 26 -0.08 -11.36 -0.36
CA ALA A 26 0.02 -12.71 -0.89
C ALA A 26 1.02 -12.72 -2.04
N ASP A 27 1.88 -13.74 -2.10
CA ASP A 27 2.82 -13.97 -3.23
C ASP A 27 3.67 -12.76 -3.64
N GLY A 28 4.05 -11.91 -2.68
CA GLY A 28 4.85 -10.71 -2.97
C GLY A 28 4.06 -9.52 -3.53
N MET A 29 2.74 -9.64 -3.61
CA MET A 29 1.82 -8.57 -3.96
C MET A 29 1.08 -8.06 -2.72
N VAL A 30 0.79 -6.76 -2.70
CA VAL A 30 0.02 -6.11 -1.65
C VAL A 30 -1.29 -5.65 -2.27
N LYS A 31 -2.39 -6.21 -1.79
CA LYS A 31 -3.75 -5.82 -2.16
C LYS A 31 -4.29 -4.86 -1.12
N VAL A 32 -4.69 -3.68 -1.56
CA VAL A 32 -5.30 -2.64 -0.71
C VAL A 32 -6.75 -2.49 -1.11
N VAL A 33 -7.65 -2.71 -0.15
CA VAL A 33 -9.07 -2.42 -0.26
C VAL A 33 -9.29 -1.04 0.35
N TYR A 34 -9.88 -0.14 -0.42
CA TYR A 34 -10.14 1.23 0.00
C TYR A 34 -11.51 1.71 -0.49
N SER A 35 -12.06 2.68 0.23
CA SER A 35 -13.32 3.31 -0.11
C SER A 35 -13.08 4.57 -0.95
N GLU A 36 -13.53 4.55 -2.20
CA GLU A 36 -13.49 5.71 -3.11
C GLU A 36 -14.31 6.91 -2.60
N ALA A 37 -15.18 6.70 -1.61
CA ALA A 37 -15.93 7.77 -0.95
C ALA A 37 -15.07 8.58 0.04
N LEU A 38 -13.97 8.00 0.54
CA LEU A 38 -13.08 8.62 1.54
C LEU A 38 -11.74 9.05 0.95
N ILE A 39 -11.20 8.28 0.01
CA ILE A 39 -9.94 8.60 -0.66
C ILE A 39 -10.03 8.30 -2.16
N GLY A 40 -9.62 9.28 -2.96
CA GLY A 40 -9.53 9.11 -4.41
C GLY A 40 -8.39 8.16 -4.79
N ARG A 41 -8.61 7.36 -5.84
CA ARG A 41 -7.61 6.43 -6.39
C ARG A 41 -6.23 7.08 -6.59
N GLU A 42 -6.20 8.26 -7.21
CA GLU A 42 -4.95 8.99 -7.51
C GLU A 42 -4.19 9.40 -6.25
N GLU A 43 -4.92 9.83 -5.22
CA GLU A 43 -4.35 10.23 -3.94
C GLU A 43 -3.78 9.02 -3.20
N LEU A 44 -4.53 7.92 -3.15
CA LEU A 44 -4.05 6.66 -2.58
C LEU A 44 -2.80 6.16 -3.33
N LEU A 45 -2.82 6.16 -4.65
CA LEU A 45 -1.67 5.77 -5.48
C LEU A 45 -0.45 6.63 -5.18
N ARG A 46 -0.60 7.94 -5.04
CA ARG A 46 0.50 8.84 -4.66
C ARG A 46 1.08 8.48 -3.30
N LEU A 47 0.25 8.30 -2.28
CA LEU A 47 0.68 7.97 -0.92
C LEU A 47 1.40 6.62 -0.87
N VAL A 48 0.83 5.60 -1.52
CA VAL A 48 1.42 4.27 -1.64
C VAL A 48 2.76 4.36 -2.37
N THR A 49 2.80 5.05 -3.52
CA THR A 49 4.00 5.19 -4.37
C THR A 49 5.15 5.89 -3.65
N ASP A 50 4.88 7.00 -2.94
CA ASP A 50 5.89 7.69 -2.14
C ASP A 50 6.47 6.77 -1.05
N THR A 51 5.60 6.01 -0.39
CA THR A 51 6.00 5.08 0.68
C THR A 51 6.84 3.93 0.15
N VAL A 52 6.40 3.26 -0.93
CA VAL A 52 7.14 2.13 -1.50
C VAL A 52 8.45 2.58 -2.12
N ASN A 53 8.52 3.77 -2.73
CA ASN A 53 9.75 4.32 -3.28
C ASN A 53 10.79 4.59 -2.20
N LYS A 54 10.37 5.13 -1.04
CA LYS A 54 11.25 5.31 0.13
C LYS A 54 11.83 4.00 0.65
N LEU A 55 11.09 2.90 0.44
CA LEU A 55 11.50 1.55 0.81
C LEU A 55 12.26 0.82 -0.32
N GLY A 56 12.43 1.43 -1.50
CA GLY A 56 13.13 0.85 -2.66
C GLY A 56 12.29 -0.10 -3.53
N TYR A 57 10.96 -0.08 -3.37
CA TYR A 57 10.00 -0.89 -4.14
C TYR A 57 9.30 -0.04 -5.21
N LYS A 58 8.82 -0.71 -6.26
CA LYS A 58 8.01 -0.09 -7.32
C LYS A 58 6.56 -0.57 -7.25
N VAL A 59 5.62 0.34 -7.43
CA VAL A 59 4.22 0.00 -7.68
C VAL A 59 4.10 -0.50 -9.12
N ILE A 60 3.42 -1.63 -9.31
CA ILE A 60 3.06 -2.14 -10.63
C ILE A 60 1.55 -2.06 -10.70
N GLU A 61 1.03 -1.26 -11.63
CA GLU A 61 -0.40 -1.21 -11.91
C GLU A 61 -0.78 -2.44 -12.74
N GLN A 62 -1.75 -3.23 -12.27
CA GLN A 62 -2.34 -4.35 -13.00
C GLN A 62 -3.85 -4.20 -13.07
#